data_AF-A0A286U1C4-F1
#
_entry.id   AF-A0A286U1C4-F1
#
_cell.length_a   1.000
_cell.length_b   1.000
_cell.length_c   1.000
_cell.angle_alpha   90.00
_cell.angle_beta   90.00
_cell.angle_gamma   90.00
#
_symmetry.space_group_name_H-M   'P 1'
#
loop_
_entity.id
_entity.type
_entity.pdbx_description
1 polymer ?
#
loop_
_entity_poly.entity_id
_entity_poly.type
_entity_poly.pdbx_seq_one_letter_code
_entity_poly.pdbx_strand_id
1 'polypeptide(L)' 'MEVHKELGYGFLEGVYQESLGIEFKNKGIPFKSQPVIDRFYKSKLLEKKYQPDFICFDKVIVEIKALR' A
#
# COMPACT_ATOMS: atom_id res chain seq x y z
N MET A 1 -15.82 -2.42 -0.48
CA MET A 1 -14.58 -2.08 -1.19
C MET A 1 -14.74 -2.55 -2.63
N GLU A 2 -14.71 -1.67 -3.63
CA GLU A 2 -14.88 -1.99 -5.06
C GLU A 2 -14.00 -3.17 -5.49
N VAL A 3 -12.71 -3.11 -5.14
CA VAL A 3 -11.75 -4.19 -5.40
C VAL A 3 -12.21 -5.55 -4.84
N HIS A 4 -12.76 -5.59 -3.62
CA HIS A 4 -13.27 -6.85 -3.04
C HIS A 4 -14.62 -7.27 -3.65
N LYS A 5 -15.44 -6.32 -4.10
CA LYS A 5 -16.68 -6.62 -4.81
C LYS A 5 -16.40 -7.22 -6.19
N GLU A 6 -15.38 -6.72 -6.87
CA GLU A 6 -14.99 -7.15 -8.22
C GLU A 6 -14.18 -8.46 -8.18
N LEU A 7 -13.16 -8.54 -7.32
CA LEU A 7 -12.26 -9.69 -7.28
C LEU A 7 -12.68 -10.77 -6.27
N GLY A 8 -13.63 -10.50 -5.38
CA GLY A 8 -13.96 -11.45 -4.31
C GLY A 8 -12.81 -11.65 -3.31
N TYR A 9 -12.68 -12.87 -2.79
CA TYR A 9 -11.64 -13.28 -1.82
C TYR A 9 -10.73 -14.38 -2.39
N GLY A 10 -9.54 -14.56 -1.81
CA GLY A 10 -8.63 -15.66 -2.15
C GLY A 10 -7.47 -15.30 -3.09
N PHE A 11 -7.36 -14.03 -3.50
CA PHE A 11 -6.22 -13.53 -4.26
C PHE A 11 -5.07 -13.10 -3.35
N LEU A 12 -3.85 -13.08 -3.91
CA LEU A 12 -2.65 -12.58 -3.22
C LEU A 12 -2.76 -11.07 -2.96
N GLU A 13 -2.12 -10.59 -1.90
CA GLU A 13 -2.10 -9.16 -1.54
C GLU A 13 -1.67 -8.27 -2.72
N GLY A 14 -0.72 -8.71 -3.54
CA GLY A 14 -0.26 -7.97 -4.72
C GLY A 14 -1.37 -7.67 -5.73
N VAL A 15 -2.36 -8.55 -5.89
CA VAL A 15 -3.50 -8.32 -6.79
C VAL A 15 -4.40 -7.22 -6.23
N TYR A 16 -4.67 -7.23 -4.92
CA TYR A 16 -5.41 -6.17 -4.26
C TYR A 16 -4.66 -4.84 -4.30
N GLN A 17 -3.34 -4.88 -4.18
CA GLN A 17 -2.47 -3.72 -4.28
C GLN A 17 -2.60 -3.07 -5.64
N GLU A 18 -2.38 -3.81 -6.72
CA GLU A 18 -2.49 -3.27 -8.08
C GLU A 18 -3.89 -2.69 -8.35
N SER A 19 -4.92 -3.42 -7.95
CA SER A 19 -6.31 -3.02 -8.15
C SER A 19 -6.67 -1.75 -7.37
N LEU A 20 -6.19 -1.61 -6.14
CA LEU A 20 -6.42 -0.41 -5.35
C LEU A 20 -5.65 0.80 -5.92
N GLY A 21 -4.48 0.56 -6.51
CA GLY A 21 -3.73 1.59 -7.24
C GLY A 21 -4.50 2.13 -8.45
N ILE A 22 -5.22 1.27 -9.18
CA ILE A 22 -6.12 1.69 -10.27
C ILE A 22 -7.26 2.55 -9.71
N GLU A 23 -7.90 2.12 -8.63
CA GLU A 23 -8.98 2.87 -7.97
C GLU A 23 -8.54 4.25 -7.49
N PHE A 24 -7.33 4.36 -6.92
CA PHE A 24 -6.78 5.64 -6.51
C PHE A 24 -6.56 6.58 -7.69
N LYS A 25 -6.03 6.07 -8.82
CA LYS A 25 -5.88 6.86 -10.06
C LYS A 25 -7.23 7.35 -10.56
N ASN A 26 -8.22 6.46 -10.66
CA ASN A 26 -9.56 6.78 -11.14
C ASN A 26 -10.26 7.84 -10.28
N LYS A 27 -9.99 7.85 -8.97
CA LYS A 27 -10.53 8.81 -8.00
C LYS A 27 -9.68 10.07 -7.84
N GLY A 28 -8.58 10.21 -8.58
CA GLY A 28 -7.67 11.35 -8.47
C GLY A 28 -6.98 11.48 -7.11
N ILE A 29 -6.82 10.36 -6.40
CA ILE A 29 -6.12 10.32 -5.10
C ILE A 29 -4.61 10.36 -5.39
N PRO A 30 -3.85 11.35 -4.88
CA PRO A 30 -2.40 11.35 -5.00
C PRO A 30 -1.79 10.28 -4.11
N PHE A 31 -1.00 9.38 -4.71
CA PHE A 31 -0.30 8.33 -3.97
C PHE A 31 1.08 8.01 -4.55
N LYS A 32 1.93 7.42 -3.72
CA LYS A 32 3.16 6.72 -4.10
C LYS A 32 2.96 5.23 -3.82
N SER A 33 3.16 4.41 -4.84
CA SER A 33 3.07 2.94 -4.74
C SER A 33 4.42 2.37 -4.31
N GLN A 34 4.41 1.51 -3.30
CA GLN A 34 5.60 0.78 -2.81
C GLN A 34 6.86 1.66 -2.59
N PRO A 35 6.75 2.86 -1.98
CA PRO A 35 7.92 3.69 -1.75
C PRO A 35 8.82 3.05 -0.70
N VAL A 36 10.14 3.12 -0.91
CA VAL A 36 11.12 2.66 0.09
C VAL A 36 11.36 3.79 1.09
N ILE A 37 11.16 3.50 2.38
CA ILE A 37 11.30 4.45 3.48
C ILE A 37 12.38 3.96 4.45
N ASP A 38 13.31 4.86 4.78
CA ASP A 38 14.27 4.66 5.84
C ASP A 38 13.60 4.72 7.21
N ARG A 39 13.98 3.80 8.09
CA ARG A 39 13.48 3.73 9.46
C ARG A 39 14.64 3.87 10.42
N PHE A 40 14.40 4.63 11.48
CA PHE A 40 15.38 4.83 12.54
C PHE A 40 14.84 4.22 13.84
N TYR A 41 15.71 3.54 14.59
CA TYR A 41 15.46 3.11 15.96
C TYR A 41 16.52 3.70 16.87
N LYS A 42 16.12 4.55 17.83
CA LYS A 42 17.03 5.28 18.72
C LYS A 42 18.15 5.99 17.91
N SER A 43 17.75 6.72 16.87
CA SER A 43 18.64 7.43 15.93
C SER A 43 19.58 6.55 15.10
N LYS A 44 19.49 5.21 15.18
CA LYS A 44 20.22 4.29 14.31
C LYS A 44 19.38 3.94 13.10
N LEU A 45 19.92 4.13 11.90
CA LEU A 45 19.30 3.67 10.66
C LEU A 45 19.19 2.14 10.70
N LEU A 46 17.99 1.61 10.45
CA LEU A 46 17.78 0.18 10.34
C LEU A 46 18.27 -0.31 8.97
N GLU A 47 18.93 -1.47 8.96
CA GLU A 47 19.31 -2.15 7.71
C GLU A 47 18.06 -2.54 6.91
N LYS A 48 17.05 -3.05 7.62
CA LYS A 48 15.76 -3.39 7.02
C LYS A 48 15.02 -2.11 6.62
N LYS A 49 14.75 -1.97 5.32
CA LYS A 49 13.89 -0.92 4.78
C LYS A 49 12.43 -1.26 5.00
N TYR A 50 11.62 -0.22 5.15
CA TYR A 50 10.18 -0.35 5.19
C TYR A 50 9.60 0.10 3.85
N GLN A 51 8.72 -0.72 3.29
CA GLN A 51 8.08 -0.46 2.01
C GLN A 51 6.57 -0.70 2.18
N PRO A 52 5.77 0.33 2.50
CA PRO A 52 4.33 0.19 2.55
C PRO A 52 3.73 0.03 1.15
N ASP A 53 2.52 -0.51 1.06
CA ASP A 53 1.81 -0.61 -0.23
C ASP A 53 1.60 0.76 -0.86
N PHE A 54 1.15 1.75 -0.06
CA PHE A 54 0.99 3.12 -0.51
C PHE A 54 1.32 4.18 0.54
N ILE A 55 1.78 5.35 0.07
CA ILE A 55 1.67 6.61 0.80
C ILE A 55 0.70 7.52 0.04
N CYS A 56 -0.43 7.85 0.64
CA CYS A 56 -1.43 8.77 0.09
C CYS A 56 -1.27 10.17 0.70
N PHE A 57 -1.44 11.20 -0.14
CA PHE A 57 -1.35 12.62 0.26
C PHE A 57 -0.05 12.97 1.03
N ASP A 58 1.04 12.24 0.77
CA ASP A 58 2.34 12.33 1.47
C ASP A 58 2.28 12.22 3.01
N LYS A 59 1.15 11.76 3.57
CA LYS A 59 0.89 11.78 5.02
C LYS A 59 0.27 10.51 5.57
N VAL A 60 -0.40 9.73 4.72
CA VAL A 60 -1.16 8.54 5.14
C VAL A 60 -0.52 7.30 4.54
N ILE A 61 -0.07 6.39 5.40
CA ILE A 61 0.39 5.07 4.98
C ILE A 61 -0.81 4.15 4.87
N VAL A 62 -0.93 3.44 3.74
CA VAL A 62 -1.95 2.41 3.53
C VAL A 62 -1.23 1.06 3.37
N GLU A 63 -1.66 0.09 4.17
CA GLU A 63 -1.18 -1.29 4.19
C GLU A 63 -2.36 -2.21 3.89
N ILE A 64 -2.21 -3.05 2.89
CA ILE A 64 -3.20 -4.04 2.52
C ILE A 64 -2.91 -5.30 3.31
N LYS A 65 -3.98 -5.87 3.85
CA LYS A 65 -3.97 -7.17 4.51
C LYS A 65 -5.08 -7.99 3.90
N ALA A 66 -4.73 -9.02 3.15
CA ALA A 66 -5.70 -10.00 2.65
C ALA A 66 -5.70 -11.17 3.63
N LEU A 67 -6.63 -11.13 4.58
CA LEU A 67 -6.86 -12.25 5.49
C LEU A 67 -7.66 -13.33 4.77
N ARG A 68 -7.29 -14.58 5.03
CA ARG A 68 -8.01 -15.76 4.54
C ARG A 68 -9.05 -16.21 5.56
#